data_AF-A0A8S9S0A1-F1
#
_entry.id   AF-A0A8S9S0A1-F1
#
_cell.length_a   1.000
_cell.length_b   1.000
_cell.length_c   1.000
_cell.angle_alpha   90.00
_cell.angle_beta   90.00
_cell.angle_gamma   90.00
#
_symmetry.space_group_name_H-M   'P 1'
#
loop_
_entity.id
_entity.type
_entity.pdbx_description
1 polymer ?
#
loop_
_entity_poly.entity_id
_entity_poly.type
_entity_poly.pdbx_seq_one_letter_code
_entity_poly.pdbx_strand_id
1 'polypeptide(L)'
;MAVLVKINRRSNVSEFFSFVALPQRYSDQQQSQFQKLEFGIQYLMDGGTLNIKKWVVMYPVYINSKKSVAEGRRISLSKACENPNCIEITDCYKHLKLPSAVEIDKAYPRDFMQVGRVRVQLKREDGTLLNPAITSSKTTSAS
;
A
#
# COMPACT_ATOMS: atom_id res chain seq x y z
N MET A 1 6.05 9.95 -48.94
CA MET A 1 7.15 10.92 -49.16
C MET A 1 7.66 11.37 -47.82
N ALA A 2 8.97 11.27 -47.60
CA ALA A 2 9.63 11.56 -46.34
C ALA A 2 9.76 13.07 -46.10
N VAL A 3 9.68 13.49 -44.84
CA VAL A 3 10.55 14.56 -44.34
C VAL A 3 11.12 14.11 -43.00
N LEU A 4 12.40 13.76 -43.05
CA LEU A 4 13.27 13.51 -41.91
C LEU A 4 13.78 14.88 -41.43
N VAL A 5 13.43 15.32 -40.22
CA VAL A 5 14.19 16.40 -39.55
C VAL A 5 14.86 15.80 -38.33
N LYS A 6 16.18 15.66 -38.44
CA LYS A 6 17.09 15.35 -37.35
C LYS A 6 17.77 16.65 -36.99
N ILE A 7 17.63 17.13 -35.75
CA ILE A 7 18.66 17.82 -34.97
C ILE A 7 18.22 17.82 -33.50
N ASN A 8 19.14 17.31 -32.70
CA ASN A 8 19.16 17.26 -31.24
C ASN A 8 19.69 18.60 -30.71
N ARG A 9 19.08 19.17 -29.65
CA ARG A 9 19.75 19.76 -28.48
C ARG A 9 18.75 20.52 -27.60
N ARG A 10 18.65 20.08 -26.34
CA ARG A 10 18.27 20.84 -25.13
C ARG A 10 17.14 21.87 -25.29
N SER A 11 15.93 21.49 -24.91
CA SER A 11 15.04 22.39 -24.17
C SER A 11 13.99 21.59 -23.42
N ASN A 12 13.85 21.95 -22.15
CA ASN A 12 12.86 21.53 -21.18
C ASN A 12 11.45 21.69 -21.77
N VAL A 13 10.61 20.65 -21.72
CA VAL A 13 9.23 20.69 -22.22
C VAL A 13 8.28 20.19 -21.14
N SER A 14 8.07 21.03 -20.12
CA SER A 14 6.89 21.01 -19.25
C SER A 14 5.65 21.62 -19.93
N GLU A 15 5.65 21.81 -21.24
CA GLU A 15 4.55 22.42 -21.98
C GLU A 15 4.16 21.56 -23.17
N PHE A 16 3.22 20.64 -22.97
CA PHE A 16 2.33 20.16 -24.03
C PHE A 16 1.06 19.53 -23.44
N PHE A 17 0.34 20.28 -22.59
CA PHE A 17 -1.07 20.00 -22.33
C PHE A 17 -1.92 20.72 -23.38
N SER A 18 -2.01 20.13 -24.57
CA SER A 18 -3.03 20.52 -25.54
C SER A 18 -4.37 19.94 -25.13
N PHE A 19 -5.27 20.85 -24.73
CA PHE A 19 -6.66 20.66 -24.38
C PHE A 19 -7.44 20.04 -25.56
N VAL A 20 -7.58 18.72 -25.56
CA VAL A 20 -8.66 18.02 -26.28
C VAL A 20 -9.48 17.31 -25.20
N ALA A 21 -10.75 17.67 -25.11
CA ALA A 21 -11.69 17.14 -24.12
C ALA A 21 -11.87 15.63 -24.29
N LEU A 22 -11.01 14.86 -23.63
CA LEU A 22 -11.18 13.41 -23.48
C LEU A 22 -12.22 13.14 -22.37
N PRO A 23 -13.08 12.12 -22.52
CA PRO A 23 -14.06 11.76 -21.51
C PRO A 23 -13.37 11.49 -20.16
N GLN A 24 -13.91 12.00 -19.05
CA GLN A 24 -13.29 11.87 -17.72
C GLN A 24 -12.99 10.42 -17.27
N ARG A 25 -13.61 9.41 -17.90
CA ARG A 25 -13.29 7.99 -17.62
C ARG A 25 -11.92 7.54 -18.14
N TYR A 26 -11.33 8.26 -19.09
CA TYR A 26 -10.02 7.92 -19.67
C TYR A 26 -8.85 8.40 -18.79
N SER A 27 -8.99 9.53 -18.11
CA SER A 27 -7.98 10.07 -17.18
C SER A 27 -7.81 9.20 -15.95
N ASP A 28 -8.91 8.66 -15.38
CA ASP A 28 -8.85 7.81 -14.18
C ASP A 28 -8.15 6.48 -14.45
N GLN A 29 -8.38 5.88 -15.62
CA GLN A 29 -7.72 4.64 -16.04
C GLN A 29 -6.23 4.84 -16.26
N GLN A 30 -5.83 5.90 -16.98
CA GLN A 30 -4.42 6.23 -17.17
C GLN A 30 -3.73 6.52 -15.85
N GLN A 31 -4.35 7.27 -14.94
CA GLN A 31 -3.75 7.61 -13.66
C GLN A 31 -3.53 6.37 -12.77
N SER A 32 -4.44 5.38 -12.83
CA SER A 32 -4.24 4.09 -12.17
C SER A 32 -3.09 3.28 -12.77
N GLN A 33 -2.88 3.37 -14.10
CA GLN A 33 -1.82 2.67 -14.81
C GLN A 33 -0.46 3.33 -14.56
N PHE A 34 -0.39 4.66 -14.55
CA PHE A 34 0.80 5.40 -14.13
C PHE A 34 1.15 5.10 -12.68
N GLN A 35 0.17 5.05 -11.77
CA GLN A 35 0.43 4.74 -10.37
C GLN A 35 0.89 3.29 -10.14
N LYS A 36 0.42 2.33 -10.95
CA LYS A 36 0.96 0.95 -11.00
C LYS A 36 2.37 0.91 -11.58
N LEU A 37 2.65 1.70 -12.62
CA LEU A 37 3.97 1.77 -13.23
C LEU A 37 4.97 2.34 -12.23
N GLU A 38 4.70 3.50 -11.63
CA GLU A 38 5.50 4.17 -10.59
C GLU A 38 5.82 3.24 -9.41
N PHE A 39 4.83 2.46 -8.96
CA PHE A 39 5.03 1.46 -7.92
C PHE A 39 5.99 0.33 -8.35
N GLY A 40 5.88 -0.11 -9.61
CA GLY A 40 6.78 -1.10 -10.21
C GLY A 40 8.21 -0.58 -10.41
N ILE A 41 8.39 0.68 -10.82
CA ILE A 41 9.72 1.30 -10.98
C ILE A 41 10.39 1.50 -9.62
N GLN A 42 9.63 1.86 -8.58
CA GLN A 42 10.16 1.93 -7.20
C GLN A 42 10.70 0.57 -6.73
N TYR A 43 10.03 -0.53 -7.08
CA TYR A 43 10.47 -1.90 -6.79
C TYR A 43 11.76 -2.31 -7.51
N LEU A 44 11.93 -1.83 -8.74
CA LEU A 44 13.12 -2.12 -9.55
C LEU A 44 14.30 -1.19 -9.19
N MET A 45 14.02 0.02 -8.70
CA MET A 45 15.04 1.00 -8.27
C MET A 45 15.63 0.69 -6.88
N ASP A 46 14.93 -0.08 -6.02
CA ASP A 46 15.37 -0.43 -4.66
C ASP A 46 16.16 -1.75 -4.57
N GLY A 47 16.87 -2.15 -5.63
CA GLY A 47 17.92 -3.18 -5.53
C GLY A 47 17.46 -4.54 -4.96
N GLY A 48 16.24 -4.99 -5.28
CA GLY A 48 15.83 -6.40 -5.14
C GLY A 48 15.66 -6.97 -3.73
N THR A 49 15.82 -6.17 -2.66
CA THR A 49 15.49 -6.60 -1.30
C THR A 49 14.68 -5.54 -0.60
N LEU A 50 13.35 -5.60 -0.76
CA LEU A 50 12.44 -4.84 0.09
C LEU A 50 12.85 -5.08 1.54
N ASN A 51 13.25 -4.03 2.25
CA ASN A 51 13.53 -4.10 3.68
C ASN A 51 12.21 -4.21 4.48
N ILE A 52 11.44 -5.28 4.22
CA ILE A 52 10.17 -5.62 4.86
C ILE A 52 10.30 -5.71 6.38
N LYS A 53 11.53 -5.92 6.90
CA LYS A 53 11.83 -5.94 8.33
C LYS A 53 11.40 -4.65 9.03
N LYS A 54 11.51 -3.49 8.36
CA LYS A 54 11.11 -2.17 8.88
C LYS A 54 9.59 -1.93 8.81
N TRP A 55 8.86 -2.74 8.05
CA TRP A 55 7.41 -2.56 7.86
C TRP A 55 6.65 -2.91 9.14
N VAL A 56 5.49 -2.26 9.30
CA VAL A 56 4.64 -2.46 10.47
C VAL A 56 4.03 -3.85 10.41
N VAL A 57 4.04 -4.53 11.55
CA VAL A 57 3.49 -5.87 11.70
C VAL A 57 2.04 -5.78 12.17
N MET A 58 1.17 -6.49 11.46
CA MET A 58 -0.24 -6.64 11.76
C MET A 58 -0.57 -8.13 11.89
N TYR A 59 -1.08 -8.54 13.06
CA TYR A 59 -1.62 -9.88 13.28
C TYR A 59 -3.15 -9.83 13.29
N PRO A 60 -3.87 -10.78 12.67
CA PRO A 60 -5.34 -10.79 12.66
C PRO A 60 -5.97 -10.60 14.05
N VAL A 61 -5.38 -11.22 15.08
CA VAL A 61 -5.80 -11.12 16.49
C VAL A 61 -5.93 -9.66 16.98
N TYR A 62 -5.16 -8.73 16.44
CA TYR A 62 -5.19 -7.32 16.88
C TYR A 62 -6.54 -6.66 16.65
N ILE A 63 -7.25 -7.06 15.60
CA ILE A 63 -8.56 -6.50 15.21
C ILE A 63 -9.73 -7.44 15.51
N ASN A 64 -9.47 -8.59 16.14
CA ASN A 64 -10.51 -9.59 16.42
C ASN A 64 -11.39 -9.15 17.60
N SER A 65 -12.70 -9.06 17.37
CA SER A 65 -13.70 -8.68 18.39
C SER A 65 -13.88 -9.74 19.47
N LYS A 66 -13.74 -11.02 19.13
CA LYS A 66 -13.90 -12.17 20.04
C LYS A 66 -12.74 -12.32 21.03
N LYS A 67 -11.61 -11.70 20.75
CA LYS A 67 -10.43 -11.73 21.63
C LYS A 67 -10.43 -10.51 22.55
N SER A 68 -10.04 -10.69 23.79
CA SER A 68 -9.83 -9.64 24.78
C SER A 68 -8.49 -8.92 24.56
N VAL A 69 -8.29 -7.81 25.29
CA VAL A 69 -7.03 -7.06 25.27
C VAL A 69 -5.87 -7.91 25.81
N ALA A 70 -6.14 -8.73 26.84
CA ALA A 70 -5.17 -9.66 27.41
C ALA A 70 -4.72 -10.72 26.39
N GLU A 71 -5.66 -11.23 25.58
CA GLU A 71 -5.40 -12.21 24.53
C GLU A 71 -4.75 -11.61 23.28
N GLY A 72 -4.82 -10.29 23.10
CA GLY A 72 -4.04 -9.58 22.09
C GLY A 72 -4.78 -8.58 21.23
N ARG A 73 -6.09 -8.38 21.43
CA ARG A 73 -6.82 -7.29 20.78
C ARG A 73 -6.18 -5.94 21.10
N ARG A 74 -5.99 -5.09 20.09
CA ARG A 74 -5.36 -3.76 20.24
C ARG A 74 -6.30 -2.60 19.94
N ILE A 75 -7.51 -2.87 19.46
CA ILE A 75 -8.53 -1.88 19.11
C ILE A 75 -9.77 -2.01 20.01
N SER A 76 -10.64 -0.99 20.00
CA SER A 76 -11.92 -1.01 20.71
C SER A 76 -12.87 -2.02 20.08
N LEU A 77 -13.77 -2.58 20.90
CA LEU A 77 -14.78 -3.55 20.45
C LEU A 77 -15.67 -3.00 19.33
N SER A 78 -16.03 -1.72 19.40
CA SER A 78 -16.87 -1.04 18.40
C SER A 78 -16.26 -0.99 16.99
N LYS A 79 -14.94 -1.15 16.86
CA LYS A 79 -14.21 -1.10 15.58
C LYS A 79 -13.63 -2.45 15.20
N ALA A 80 -13.86 -3.47 16.03
CA ALA A 80 -13.28 -4.79 15.85
C ALA A 80 -14.13 -5.64 14.90
N CYS A 81 -13.46 -6.45 14.09
CA CYS A 81 -14.10 -7.37 13.16
C CYS A 81 -14.20 -8.76 13.79
N GLU A 82 -15.25 -9.48 13.45
CA GLU A 82 -15.38 -10.89 13.83
C GLU A 82 -14.52 -11.75 12.91
N ASN A 83 -13.64 -12.59 13.49
CA ASN A 83 -12.82 -13.57 12.76
C ASN A 83 -12.05 -13.00 11.54
N PRO A 84 -11.13 -12.05 11.75
CA PRO A 84 -10.39 -11.40 10.68
C PRO A 84 -9.46 -12.37 9.91
N ASN A 85 -9.44 -12.26 8.58
CA ASN A 85 -8.54 -13.04 7.72
C ASN A 85 -7.34 -12.20 7.22
N CYS A 86 -6.13 -12.79 7.15
CA CYS A 86 -4.94 -12.13 6.60
C CYS A 86 -5.14 -11.65 5.16
N ILE A 87 -5.89 -12.39 4.35
CA ILE A 87 -6.14 -12.06 2.94
C ILE A 87 -6.99 -10.79 2.86
N GLU A 88 -8.11 -10.75 3.57
CA GLU A 88 -9.00 -9.59 3.65
C GLU A 88 -8.28 -8.34 4.14
N ILE A 89 -7.48 -8.49 5.21
CA ILE A 89 -6.65 -7.41 5.74
C ILE A 89 -5.72 -6.86 4.66
N THR A 90 -5.08 -7.74 3.89
CA THR A 90 -4.17 -7.34 2.81
C THR A 90 -4.92 -6.62 1.70
N ASP A 91 -6.11 -7.10 1.34
CA ASP A 91 -6.94 -6.47 0.32
C ASP A 91 -7.38 -5.07 0.74
N CYS A 92 -7.77 -4.86 2.01
CA CYS A 92 -8.01 -3.53 2.55
C CYS A 92 -6.80 -2.59 2.39
N TYR A 93 -5.59 -3.06 2.69
CA TYR A 93 -4.37 -2.26 2.51
C TYR A 93 -4.06 -1.98 1.04
N LYS A 94 -4.33 -2.92 0.14
CA LYS A 94 -4.22 -2.70 -1.32
C LYS A 94 -5.19 -1.61 -1.78
N HIS A 95 -6.42 -1.59 -1.28
CA HIS A 95 -7.39 -0.52 -1.56
C HIS A 95 -6.90 0.85 -1.06
N LEU A 96 -6.22 0.88 0.08
CA LEU A 96 -5.57 2.07 0.64
C LEU A 96 -4.25 2.46 -0.08
N LYS A 97 -3.90 1.74 -1.15
CA LYS A 97 -2.67 1.90 -1.95
C LYS A 97 -1.40 1.79 -1.11
N LEU A 98 -1.44 0.95 -0.07
CA LEU A 98 -0.28 0.67 0.77
C LEU A 98 0.40 -0.65 0.36
N PRO A 99 1.74 -0.66 0.18
CA PRO A 99 2.51 -1.89 0.03
C PRO A 99 2.27 -2.80 1.24
N SER A 100 1.87 -4.04 0.97
CA SER A 100 1.66 -5.06 1.99
C SER A 100 2.16 -6.42 1.53
N ALA A 101 2.61 -7.24 2.49
CA ALA A 101 3.12 -8.59 2.27
C ALA A 101 2.57 -9.52 3.34
N VAL A 102 2.15 -10.73 2.95
CA VAL A 102 1.62 -11.76 3.87
C VAL A 102 2.69 -12.81 4.09
N GLU A 103 2.95 -13.12 5.36
CA GLU A 103 3.82 -14.20 5.80
C GLU A 103 2.93 -15.27 6.47
N ILE A 104 2.62 -16.33 5.74
CA ILE A 104 1.68 -17.38 6.15
C ILE A 104 2.31 -18.33 7.19
N ASP A 105 3.64 -18.44 7.18
CA ASP A 105 4.47 -19.28 8.04
C ASP A 105 4.61 -18.76 9.48
N LYS A 106 4.18 -17.52 9.75
CA LYS A 106 4.33 -16.89 11.07
C LYS A 106 3.02 -16.95 11.84
N ALA A 107 3.09 -17.32 13.11
CA ALA A 107 1.96 -17.30 14.02
C ALA A 107 2.06 -16.18 15.07
N TYR A 108 0.95 -15.89 15.73
CA TYR A 108 0.92 -14.95 16.83
C TYR A 108 1.57 -15.56 18.09
N PRO A 109 2.53 -14.88 18.75
CA PRO A 109 3.28 -15.50 19.87
C PRO A 109 2.45 -15.96 21.07
N ARG A 110 1.27 -15.37 21.30
CA ARG A 110 0.36 -15.79 22.39
C ARG A 110 -0.67 -16.85 21.97
N ASP A 111 -0.84 -17.08 20.68
CA ASP A 111 -1.81 -18.03 20.13
C ASP A 111 -1.26 -18.62 18.83
N PHE A 112 -0.59 -19.78 18.95
CA PHE A 112 0.05 -20.45 17.81
C PHE A 112 -0.94 -20.96 16.77
N MET A 113 -2.23 -21.11 17.12
CA MET A 113 -3.28 -21.52 16.18
C MET A 113 -3.65 -20.38 15.22
N GLN A 114 -3.35 -19.13 15.58
CA GLN A 114 -3.58 -17.96 14.74
C GLN A 114 -2.36 -17.73 13.84
N VAL A 115 -2.40 -18.39 12.68
CA VAL A 115 -1.39 -18.30 11.64
C VAL A 115 -1.60 -17.10 10.72
N GLY A 116 -0.51 -16.61 10.17
CA GLY A 116 -0.47 -15.47 9.28
C GLY A 116 -0.07 -14.17 9.97
N ARG A 117 0.81 -13.44 9.28
CA ARG A 117 1.28 -12.11 9.67
C ARG A 117 1.29 -11.21 8.44
N VAL A 118 0.67 -10.05 8.54
CA VAL A 118 0.68 -9.05 7.46
C VAL A 118 1.70 -7.98 7.80
N ARG A 119 2.60 -7.68 6.87
CA ARG A 119 3.51 -6.53 6.94
C ARG A 119 3.00 -5.43 6.05
N VAL A 120 3.02 -4.20 6.54
CA VAL A 120 2.52 -3.02 5.81
C VAL A 120 3.55 -1.90 5.87
N GLN A 121 3.86 -1.33 4.71
CA GLN A 121 4.67 -0.13 4.63
C GLN A 121 3.78 1.10 4.84
N LEU A 122 3.96 1.79 5.95
CA LEU A 122 3.25 3.07 6.22
C LEU A 122 4.10 4.28 5.84
N LYS A 123 5.42 4.15 5.99
CA LYS A 123 6.40 5.20 5.73
C LYS A 123 7.37 4.77 4.64
N ARG A 124 7.76 5.72 3.80
CA ARG A 124 8.90 5.58 2.89
C ARG A 124 10.21 5.65 3.68
N GLU A 125 11.32 5.38 3.00
CA GLU A 125 12.65 5.42 3.62
C GLU A 125 13.06 6.82 4.08
N ASP A 126 12.54 7.85 3.41
CA ASP A 126 12.68 9.27 3.75
C ASP A 126 11.86 9.70 4.99
N GLY A 127 11.06 8.78 5.56
CA GLY A 127 10.20 9.03 6.72
C GLY A 127 8.85 9.66 6.39
N THR A 128 8.58 9.99 5.12
CA THR A 128 7.28 10.50 4.66
C THR A 128 6.22 9.40 4.70
N LEU A 129 4.97 9.78 4.96
CA LEU A 129 3.84 8.85 4.95
C LEU A 129 3.47 8.53 3.50
N LEU A 130 3.29 7.25 3.18
CA LEU A 130 2.86 6.82 1.84
C LEU A 130 1.45 7.29 1.51
N ASN A 131 0.59 7.37 2.51
CA ASN A 131 -0.76 7.89 2.39
C ASN A 131 -0.99 8.93 3.49
N PRO A 132 -1.23 10.22 3.14
CA PRO A 132 -1.44 11.28 4.13
C PRO A 132 -2.71 11.09 4.97
N ALA A 133 -3.67 10.27 4.51
CA ALA A 133 -4.85 9.91 5.30
C ALA A 133 -4.49 9.01 6.50
N ILE A 134 -3.34 8.34 6.48
CA ILE A 134 -2.93 7.37 7.49
C ILE A 134 -1.79 7.98 8.30
N THR A 135 -2.17 8.75 9.32
CA THR A 135 -1.23 9.47 10.20
C THR A 135 -0.50 8.57 11.20
N SER A 136 -1.08 7.42 11.59
CA SER A 136 -0.47 6.49 12.55
C SER A 136 -0.87 5.03 12.31
N SER A 137 -0.05 4.09 12.81
CA SER A 137 -0.31 2.64 12.76
C SER A 137 -1.57 2.21 13.51
N LYS A 138 -2.12 3.05 14.40
CA LYS A 138 -3.40 2.81 15.08
C LYS A 138 -4.59 3.41 14.33
N THR A 139 -4.34 4.36 13.43
CA THR A 139 -5.40 5.08 12.71
C THR A 139 -5.97 4.24 11.57
N THR A 140 -5.22 3.30 11.00
CA THR A 140 -5.64 2.55 9.80
C THR A 140 -6.84 1.61 10.00
N SER A 141 -7.20 1.30 11.25
CA SER A 141 -8.45 0.61 11.60
C SER A 141 -9.66 1.56 11.75
N ALA A 142 -9.57 2.79 11.25
CA ALA A 142 -10.61 3.80 11.30
C ALA A 142 -10.88 4.35 9.89
N SER A 143 -11.66 3.60 9.11
CA SER A 143 -12.51 4.11 8.03
C SER A 143 -13.62 3.10 7.82
#